data_AF-A0A0P4VUA3-F1
#
_entry.id   AF-A0A0P4VUA3-F1
#
_cell.length_a   1.000
_cell.length_b   1.000
_cell.length_c   1.000
_cell.angle_alpha   90.00
_cell.angle_beta   90.00
_cell.angle_gamma   90.00
#
_symmetry.space_group_name_H-M   'P 1'
#
loop_
_entity.id
_entity.type
_entity.pdbx_description
1 polymer ?
#
loop_
_entity_poly.entity_id
_entity_poly.type
_entity_poly.pdbx_seq_one_letter_code
_entity_poly.pdbx_strand_id
1 'polypeptide(L)'
;MAQFHALSSFIIGTGIEATSGDATTHPSLYVQGCTSGSPSSQELSEGGVDILVERMRTLSVAHSDFSCVSEERTRMSFEKLKKQTANISTPDVECVPDSQGRYEHLSPDRDYMYTDFSKRGEKTAVPTLKSQDCSWEDYGFSLLSELYSQVADLLDDKFKTAYSLTYFTCGHETHIDTFPFRRGVWNYLHCLYGIRHDDYDYSQINQLLERNLKLFLKTVACYPEKLSCTEPNLSLMKGFQQSEKVHVMILVLEARLQAELLHALRSLGHCFM
;
A
#
# COMPACT_ATOMS: atom_id res chain seq x y z
N MET A 1 11.70 13.86 -5.09
CA MET A 1 11.81 12.47 -5.59
C MET A 1 10.66 11.60 -5.15
N ALA A 2 10.46 11.36 -3.85
CA ALA A 2 9.40 10.46 -3.34
C ALA A 2 7.99 10.78 -3.89
N GLN A 3 7.62 12.07 -3.99
CA GLN A 3 6.34 12.48 -4.60
C GLN A 3 6.19 11.99 -6.05
N PHE A 4 7.25 12.04 -6.87
CA PHE A 4 7.22 11.57 -8.26
C PHE A 4 7.17 10.04 -8.35
N HIS A 5 7.86 9.33 -7.46
CA HIS A 5 7.76 7.87 -7.38
C HIS A 5 6.31 7.43 -7.06
N ALA A 6 5.71 8.09 -6.07
CA ALA A 6 4.35 7.82 -5.67
C ALA A 6 3.35 8.19 -6.78
N LEU A 7 3.53 9.33 -7.46
CA LEU A 7 2.70 9.72 -8.61
C LEU A 7 2.83 8.74 -9.79
N SER A 8 4.02 8.17 -10.03
CA SER A 8 4.21 7.15 -11.06
C SER A 8 3.33 5.92 -10.78
N SER A 9 3.32 5.41 -9.54
CA SER A 9 2.40 4.35 -9.11
C SER A 9 0.94 4.73 -9.33
N PHE A 10 0.56 5.96 -8.99
CA PHE A 10 -0.80 6.44 -9.17
C PHE A 10 -1.20 6.47 -10.65
N ILE A 11 -0.40 7.08 -11.52
CA ILE A 11 -0.66 7.21 -12.96
C ILE A 11 -0.79 5.83 -13.62
N ILE A 12 0.17 4.93 -13.36
CA ILE A 12 0.16 3.59 -13.95
C ILE A 12 -1.01 2.76 -13.40
N GLY A 13 -1.24 2.80 -12.08
CA GLY A 13 -2.35 2.07 -11.47
C GLY A 13 -3.73 2.62 -11.86
N THR A 14 -3.84 3.91 -12.21
CA THR A 14 -5.08 4.56 -12.68
C THR A 14 -5.27 4.51 -14.19
N GLY A 15 -4.28 4.03 -14.95
CA GLY A 15 -4.35 3.94 -16.41
C GLY A 15 -4.49 5.30 -17.10
N ILE A 16 -3.98 6.37 -16.49
CA ILE A 16 -4.04 7.72 -17.09
C ILE A 16 -3.07 7.78 -18.29
N GLU A 17 -3.60 7.89 -19.49
CA GLU A 17 -2.81 8.09 -20.72
C GLU A 17 -2.58 9.58 -21.02
N ALA A 18 -1.39 9.92 -21.52
CA ALA A 18 -0.97 11.30 -21.77
C ALA A 18 -1.56 11.93 -23.05
N THR A 19 -2.37 11.19 -23.82
CA THR A 19 -2.71 11.56 -25.19
C THR A 19 -4.20 11.43 -25.47
N SER A 20 -4.97 12.50 -25.19
CA SER A 20 -6.13 12.95 -26.01
C SER A 20 -7.13 13.87 -25.28
N GLY A 21 -6.79 14.54 -24.18
CA GLY A 21 -7.67 15.58 -23.60
C GLY A 21 -9.01 15.09 -23.02
N ASP A 22 -9.42 13.85 -23.30
CA ASP A 22 -10.43 13.09 -22.56
C ASP A 22 -9.70 12.29 -21.47
N ALA A 23 -9.81 12.74 -20.23
CA ALA A 23 -9.31 12.04 -19.07
C ALA A 23 -10.23 10.85 -18.73
N THR A 24 -10.31 9.84 -19.59
CA THR A 24 -10.95 8.57 -19.23
C THR A 24 -10.02 7.79 -18.31
N THR A 25 -10.14 8.01 -17.00
CA THR A 25 -9.49 7.17 -15.98
C THR A 25 -10.12 5.79 -15.94
N HIS A 26 -9.40 4.80 -16.45
CA HIS A 26 -9.68 3.39 -16.22
C HIS A 26 -8.50 2.79 -15.47
N PRO A 27 -8.57 2.65 -14.13
CA PRO A 27 -7.50 2.03 -13.40
C PRO A 27 -7.23 0.66 -13.97
N SER A 28 -5.95 0.41 -14.24
CA SER A 28 -5.38 -0.86 -14.67
C SER A 28 -5.49 -1.86 -13.51
N LEU A 29 -6.72 -2.20 -13.13
CA LEU A 29 -7.09 -3.07 -12.02
C LEU A 29 -6.95 -4.54 -12.38
N TYR A 30 -6.10 -4.81 -13.34
CA TYR A 30 -5.88 -6.14 -13.82
C TYR A 30 -4.48 -6.55 -13.47
N VAL A 31 -4.40 -7.74 -12.92
CA VAL A 31 -3.14 -8.41 -12.66
C VAL A 31 -3.27 -9.82 -13.20
N GLN A 32 -2.14 -10.44 -13.51
CA GLN A 32 -2.06 -11.87 -13.71
C GLN A 32 -2.45 -12.56 -12.39
N GLY A 33 -3.73 -12.89 -12.28
CA GLY A 33 -4.33 -13.42 -11.06
C GLY A 33 -3.77 -14.80 -10.70
N CYS A 34 -3.71 -15.08 -9.40
CA CYS A 34 -3.46 -16.42 -8.89
C CYS A 34 -4.80 -17.09 -8.54
N THR A 35 -5.03 -18.31 -9.03
CA THR A 35 -6.21 -19.12 -8.68
C THR A 35 -6.08 -19.83 -7.32
N SER A 36 -4.87 -19.87 -6.77
CA SER A 36 -4.62 -20.42 -5.42
C SER A 36 -4.75 -19.33 -4.36
N GLY A 37 -5.59 -19.53 -3.36
CA GLY A 37 -5.77 -18.61 -2.23
C GLY A 37 -6.09 -19.39 -0.95
N SER A 38 -5.98 -18.74 0.21
CA SER A 38 -6.60 -19.30 1.42
C SER A 38 -8.13 -19.33 1.25
N PRO A 39 -8.86 -20.18 1.97
CA PRO A 39 -10.33 -20.21 1.91
C PRO A 39 -10.94 -18.81 2.17
N SER A 40 -10.42 -18.12 3.18
CA SER A 40 -10.82 -16.74 3.51
C SER A 40 -10.58 -15.74 2.36
N SER A 41 -9.54 -15.94 1.54
CA SER A 41 -9.30 -15.11 0.36
C SER A 41 -10.23 -15.46 -0.81
N GLN A 42 -10.62 -16.71 -0.97
CA GLN A 42 -11.55 -17.12 -2.02
C GLN A 42 -12.95 -16.58 -1.74
N GLU A 43 -13.41 -16.66 -0.49
CA GLU A 43 -14.67 -16.06 -0.04
C GLU A 43 -14.75 -14.55 -0.32
N LEU A 44 -13.66 -13.81 -0.10
CA LEU A 44 -13.60 -12.38 -0.44
C LEU A 44 -13.67 -12.13 -1.95
N SER A 45 -12.99 -12.96 -2.73
CA SER A 45 -12.95 -12.81 -4.18
C SER A 45 -14.30 -13.09 -4.82
N GLU A 46 -14.96 -14.15 -4.36
CA GLU A 46 -16.27 -14.57 -4.85
C GLU A 46 -17.40 -13.66 -4.34
N GLY A 47 -17.37 -13.31 -3.05
CA GLY A 47 -18.40 -12.50 -2.40
C GLY A 47 -18.21 -10.99 -2.53
N GLY A 48 -17.01 -10.52 -2.87
CA GLY A 48 -16.73 -9.10 -3.10
C GLY A 48 -17.07 -8.20 -1.91
N VAL A 49 -17.74 -7.08 -2.21
CA VAL A 49 -18.17 -6.07 -1.23
C VAL A 49 -18.98 -6.65 -0.07
N ASP A 50 -19.88 -7.60 -0.33
CA ASP A 50 -20.81 -8.10 0.70
C ASP A 50 -20.07 -8.78 1.86
N ILE A 51 -19.14 -9.67 1.52
CA ILE A 51 -18.30 -10.37 2.49
C ILE A 51 -17.32 -9.40 3.15
N LEU A 52 -16.77 -8.45 2.40
CA LEU A 52 -15.88 -7.44 2.96
C LEU A 52 -16.58 -6.58 4.02
N VAL A 53 -17.78 -6.08 3.71
CA VAL A 53 -18.57 -5.24 4.62
C VAL A 53 -18.91 -6.00 5.90
N GLU A 54 -19.29 -7.27 5.80
CA GLU A 54 -19.57 -8.10 6.98
C GLU A 54 -18.34 -8.29 7.87
N ARG A 55 -17.17 -8.52 7.26
CA ARG A 55 -15.91 -8.63 8.01
C ARG A 55 -15.49 -7.29 8.64
N MET A 56 -15.74 -6.16 7.99
CA MET A 56 -15.51 -4.83 8.58
C MET A 56 -16.39 -4.59 9.79
N ARG A 57 -17.69 -4.94 9.73
CA ARG A 57 -18.61 -4.84 10.88
C ARG A 57 -18.09 -5.68 12.05
N THR A 58 -17.74 -6.93 11.79
CA THR A 58 -17.20 -7.85 12.81
C THR A 58 -15.94 -7.30 13.49
N LEU A 59 -14.99 -6.77 12.70
CA LEU A 59 -13.75 -6.20 13.24
C LEU A 59 -13.97 -4.90 14.02
N SER A 60 -14.96 -4.09 13.64
CA SER A 60 -15.30 -2.85 14.33
C SER A 60 -15.87 -3.13 15.71
N VAL A 61 -16.75 -4.15 15.84
CA VAL A 61 -17.29 -4.61 17.13
C VAL A 61 -16.16 -5.17 18.02
N ALA A 62 -15.24 -5.96 17.45
CA ALA A 62 -14.12 -6.51 18.21
C ALA A 62 -13.14 -5.44 18.74
N HIS A 63 -13.05 -4.27 18.10
CA HIS A 63 -12.22 -3.16 18.60
C HIS A 63 -12.89 -2.38 19.73
N SER A 64 -14.23 -2.28 19.77
CA SER A 64 -14.92 -1.61 20.88
C SER A 64 -14.76 -2.35 22.21
N ASP A 65 -14.50 -3.66 22.17
CA ASP A 65 -14.24 -4.50 23.34
C ASP A 65 -12.78 -4.40 23.81
N PHE A 66 -12.34 -3.19 24.21
CA PHE A 66 -11.11 -2.88 24.99
C PHE A 66 -9.88 -3.81 24.79
N SER A 67 -9.62 -4.28 23.57
CA SER A 67 -8.58 -5.28 23.33
C SER A 67 -7.25 -4.58 23.04
N CYS A 68 -6.41 -4.45 24.07
CA CYS A 68 -5.01 -4.13 23.88
C CYS A 68 -4.36 -5.28 23.09
N VAL A 69 -4.00 -5.03 21.83
CA VAL A 69 -3.19 -5.98 21.06
C VAL A 69 -1.81 -5.99 21.69
N SER A 70 -1.42 -7.13 22.26
CA SER A 70 -0.06 -7.30 22.82
C SER A 70 1.00 -7.08 21.75
N GLU A 71 2.09 -6.37 22.09
CA GLU A 71 3.23 -6.15 21.18
C GLU A 71 3.74 -7.47 20.56
N GLU A 72 3.75 -8.56 21.34
CA GLU A 72 4.20 -9.87 20.86
C GLU A 72 3.27 -10.44 19.78
N ARG A 73 1.96 -10.27 19.94
CA ARG A 73 0.97 -10.66 18.92
C ARG A 73 1.12 -9.81 17.66
N THR A 74 1.31 -8.51 17.80
CA THR A 74 1.58 -7.59 16.68
C THR A 74 2.84 -7.99 15.92
N ARG A 75 3.94 -8.26 16.65
CA ARG A 75 5.21 -8.71 16.07
C ARG A 75 5.07 -10.03 15.32
N MET A 76 4.44 -11.04 15.90
CA MET A 76 4.26 -12.35 15.26
C MET A 76 3.38 -12.27 14.01
N SER A 77 2.28 -11.52 14.07
CA SER A 77 1.37 -11.34 12.93
C SER A 77 2.03 -10.54 11.80
N PHE A 78 2.82 -9.52 12.13
CA PHE A 78 3.63 -8.77 11.16
C PHE A 78 4.66 -9.65 10.45
N GLU A 79 5.47 -10.41 11.19
CA GLU A 79 6.47 -11.31 10.59
C GLU A 79 5.82 -12.38 9.71
N LYS A 80 4.65 -12.89 10.10
CA LYS A 80 3.87 -13.80 9.27
C LYS A 80 3.42 -13.15 7.96
N LEU A 81 2.88 -11.93 8.01
CA LEU A 81 2.46 -11.20 6.81
C LEU A 81 3.65 -10.85 5.91
N LYS A 82 4.76 -10.41 6.49
CA LYS A 82 6.01 -10.10 5.77
C LYS A 82 6.53 -11.32 5.00
N LYS A 83 6.52 -12.51 5.61
CA LYS A 83 6.85 -13.77 4.94
C LYS A 83 5.85 -14.15 3.85
N GLN A 84 4.54 -14.04 4.12
CA GLN A 84 3.50 -14.33 3.13
C GLN A 84 3.64 -13.45 1.89
N THR A 85 3.89 -12.16 2.09
CA THR A 85 3.97 -11.18 1.01
C THR A 85 5.19 -11.41 0.11
N ALA A 86 6.26 -11.96 0.65
CA ALA A 86 7.45 -12.33 -0.11
C ALA A 86 7.22 -13.54 -1.04
N ASN A 87 6.29 -14.40 -0.68
CA ASN A 87 5.86 -15.55 -1.47
C ASN A 87 4.80 -15.20 -2.52
N ILE A 88 4.23 -13.99 -2.46
CA ILE A 88 3.40 -13.43 -3.52
C ILE A 88 4.35 -12.98 -4.63
N SER A 89 4.56 -13.85 -5.61
CA SER A 89 5.34 -13.55 -6.82
C SER A 89 4.59 -12.49 -7.64
N THR A 90 5.27 -11.39 -7.91
CA THR A 90 4.84 -10.43 -8.94
C THR A 90 4.97 -11.06 -10.32
N PRO A 91 4.22 -10.60 -11.33
CA PRO A 91 4.35 -11.11 -12.70
C PRO A 91 5.82 -11.15 -13.13
N ASP A 92 6.24 -12.29 -13.69
CA ASP A 92 7.59 -12.50 -14.23
C ASP A 92 7.61 -12.08 -15.70
N VAL A 93 7.08 -10.88 -15.95
CA VAL A 93 7.07 -10.29 -17.28
C VAL A 93 8.32 -9.45 -17.39
N GLU A 94 9.24 -9.86 -18.25
CA GLU A 94 10.28 -8.97 -18.78
C GLU A 94 9.59 -7.88 -19.60
N CYS A 95 9.10 -6.88 -18.89
CA CYS A 95 8.62 -5.63 -19.46
C CYS A 95 9.81 -4.91 -20.09
N VAL A 96 9.95 -5.02 -21.39
CA VAL A 96 10.72 -4.05 -22.18
C VAL A 96 9.71 -3.10 -22.83
N PRO A 97 9.17 -2.09 -22.11
CA PRO A 97 8.43 -1.04 -22.78
C PRO A 97 9.36 -0.40 -23.81
N ASP A 98 8.87 -0.24 -25.04
CA ASP A 98 9.56 0.41 -26.17
C ASP A 98 10.15 1.80 -25.81
N SER A 99 9.67 2.41 -24.71
CA SER A 99 10.12 3.66 -24.14
C SER A 99 11.28 3.58 -23.13
N GLN A 100 11.73 2.39 -22.67
CA GLN A 100 12.80 2.25 -21.66
C GLN A 100 14.08 2.96 -22.11
N GLY A 101 14.44 2.84 -23.38
CA GLY A 101 15.62 3.51 -23.97
C GLY A 101 15.62 5.05 -23.84
N ARG A 102 14.45 5.70 -23.75
CA ARG A 102 14.36 7.18 -23.79
C ARG A 102 14.86 7.84 -22.52
N TYR A 103 14.57 7.27 -21.36
CA TYR A 103 14.88 7.86 -20.05
C TYR A 103 15.96 7.11 -19.27
N GLU A 104 16.48 6.06 -19.87
CA GLU A 104 17.54 5.20 -19.36
C GLU A 104 18.79 5.94 -18.87
N HIS A 105 19.11 7.10 -19.45
CA HIS A 105 20.25 7.94 -19.07
C HIS A 105 20.00 8.79 -17.81
N LEU A 106 18.76 8.85 -17.32
CA LEU A 106 18.39 9.59 -16.12
C LEU A 106 18.53 8.77 -14.84
N SER A 107 18.68 7.44 -14.93
CA SER A 107 18.91 6.57 -13.78
C SER A 107 20.38 6.22 -13.63
N PRO A 108 21.00 6.41 -12.44
CA PRO A 108 22.37 5.98 -12.19
C PRO A 108 22.52 4.45 -12.13
N ASP A 109 21.46 3.72 -11.77
CA ASP A 109 21.40 2.27 -11.71
C ASP A 109 20.01 1.80 -12.18
N ARG A 110 19.97 0.90 -13.16
CA ARG A 110 18.74 0.39 -13.76
C ARG A 110 18.24 -0.87 -13.05
N ASP A 111 19.15 -1.62 -12.48
CA ASP A 111 18.88 -2.88 -11.80
C ASP A 111 18.51 -2.63 -10.32
N TYR A 112 18.66 -1.38 -9.85
CA TYR A 112 18.20 -0.96 -8.54
C TYR A 112 16.67 -0.98 -8.43
N MET A 113 16.15 -2.11 -8.00
CA MET A 113 14.73 -2.37 -7.85
C MET A 113 14.36 -2.68 -6.41
N TYR A 114 13.07 -2.55 -6.09
CA TYR A 114 12.56 -2.96 -4.79
C TYR A 114 12.85 -4.46 -4.57
N THR A 115 13.42 -4.76 -3.40
CA THR A 115 13.61 -6.11 -2.88
C THR A 115 12.81 -6.27 -1.61
N ASP A 116 12.02 -7.36 -1.54
CA ASP A 116 11.19 -7.71 -0.39
C ASP A 116 12.00 -7.64 0.92
N PHE A 117 11.49 -6.93 1.92
CA PHE A 117 12.16 -6.75 3.22
C PHE A 117 12.45 -8.06 3.97
N SER A 118 11.79 -9.16 3.64
CA SER A 118 12.13 -10.50 4.16
C SER A 118 13.30 -11.17 3.45
N LYS A 119 13.55 -10.81 2.18
CA LYS A 119 14.58 -11.42 1.32
C LYS A 119 15.94 -10.72 1.40
N ARG A 120 16.00 -9.52 1.99
CA ARG A 120 17.25 -8.74 2.16
C ARG A 120 18.33 -9.42 3.03
N GLY A 121 18.06 -10.59 3.62
CA GLY A 121 19.05 -11.41 4.33
C GLY A 121 19.65 -10.75 5.59
N GLU A 122 20.50 -11.49 6.31
CA GLU A 122 21.18 -11.00 7.52
C GLU A 122 22.28 -9.95 7.22
N LYS A 123 22.81 -9.92 5.97
CA LYS A 123 23.94 -9.04 5.59
C LYS A 123 23.56 -7.58 5.32
N THR A 124 22.28 -7.30 5.06
CA THR A 124 21.73 -5.94 4.91
C THR A 124 20.52 -5.78 5.80
N ALA A 125 20.67 -6.11 7.09
CA ALA A 125 19.63 -6.03 8.10
C ALA A 125 19.16 -4.58 8.32
N VAL A 126 18.42 -4.02 7.36
CA VAL A 126 17.60 -2.82 7.57
C VAL A 126 16.54 -3.27 8.58
N PRO A 127 16.62 -2.81 9.83
CA PRO A 127 15.73 -3.28 10.87
C PRO A 127 14.31 -2.83 10.53
N THR A 128 13.33 -3.67 10.86
CA THR A 128 11.92 -3.29 10.85
C THR A 128 11.77 -1.95 11.56
N LEU A 129 11.20 -0.95 10.87
CA LEU A 129 10.92 0.35 11.45
C LEU A 129 9.67 0.20 12.33
N LYS A 130 9.82 0.30 13.65
CA LYS A 130 8.65 0.36 14.52
C LYS A 130 8.06 1.77 14.47
N SER A 131 6.73 1.86 14.44
CA SER A 131 6.04 3.14 14.47
C SER A 131 6.40 3.94 15.72
N GLN A 132 6.62 3.28 16.87
CA GLN A 132 7.04 3.96 18.10
C GLN A 132 8.42 4.63 18.00
N ASP A 133 9.32 4.10 17.17
CA ASP A 133 10.68 4.62 17.04
C ASP A 133 10.75 5.81 16.06
N CYS A 134 9.81 5.87 15.11
CA CYS A 134 9.85 6.79 13.98
C CYS A 134 8.47 6.92 13.32
N SER A 135 7.47 7.37 14.09
CA SER A 135 6.15 7.70 13.55
C SER A 135 6.23 8.96 12.69
N TRP A 136 5.25 9.15 11.80
CA TRP A 136 5.13 10.43 11.11
C TRP A 136 4.84 11.56 12.10
N GLU A 137 3.92 11.35 13.04
CA GLU A 137 3.43 12.39 13.94
C GLU A 137 4.51 12.87 14.93
N ASP A 138 5.27 11.96 15.54
CA ASP A 138 6.22 12.32 16.59
C ASP A 138 7.60 12.68 16.02
N TYR A 139 8.03 11.96 14.97
CA TYR A 139 9.39 12.07 14.45
C TYR A 139 9.44 12.71 13.06
N GLY A 140 8.72 12.15 12.08
CA GLY A 140 8.82 12.56 10.68
C GLY A 140 8.42 14.02 10.46
N PHE A 141 7.28 14.43 11.00
CA PHE A 141 6.76 15.79 10.94
C PHE A 141 7.69 16.76 11.66
N SER A 142 8.09 16.45 12.90
CA SER A 142 8.97 17.29 13.71
C SER A 142 10.28 17.60 12.99
N LEU A 143 10.99 16.56 12.52
CA LEU A 143 12.26 16.73 11.82
C LEU A 143 12.09 17.47 10.49
N LEU A 144 11.03 17.17 9.73
CA LEU A 144 10.78 17.89 8.48
C LEU A 144 10.40 19.35 8.72
N SER A 145 9.67 19.64 9.80
CA SER A 145 9.23 21.00 10.10
C SER A 145 10.40 21.92 10.47
N GLU A 146 11.40 21.37 11.17
CA GLU A 146 12.66 22.07 11.45
C GLU A 146 13.44 22.41 10.15
N LEU A 147 13.38 21.55 9.13
CA LEU A 147 14.08 21.73 7.87
C LEU A 147 13.28 22.54 6.84
N TYR A 148 11.97 22.35 6.79
CA TYR A 148 11.05 22.92 5.80
C TYR A 148 9.59 22.91 6.26
N SER A 149 9.28 23.75 7.25
CA SER A 149 7.96 23.88 7.90
C SER A 149 6.75 23.90 6.95
N GLN A 150 6.76 24.77 5.94
CA GLN A 150 5.62 24.89 5.02
C GLN A 150 5.30 23.57 4.29
N VAL A 151 6.31 22.78 3.94
CA VAL A 151 6.11 21.49 3.29
C VAL A 151 5.70 20.41 4.29
N ALA A 152 6.18 20.48 5.53
CA ALA A 152 5.75 19.60 6.60
C ALA A 152 4.23 19.69 6.83
N ASP A 153 3.70 20.91 6.96
CA ASP A 153 2.26 21.15 7.16
C ASP A 153 1.44 20.62 5.96
N LEU A 154 1.85 20.92 4.73
CA LEU A 154 1.16 20.45 3.52
C LEU A 154 1.15 18.92 3.41
N LEU A 155 2.26 18.26 3.76
CA LEU A 155 2.34 16.80 3.73
C LEU A 155 1.50 16.16 4.84
N ASP A 156 1.51 16.75 6.04
CA ASP A 156 0.71 16.29 7.16
C ASP A 156 -0.78 16.36 6.85
N ASP A 157 -1.25 17.50 6.33
CA ASP A 157 -2.63 17.68 5.88
C ASP A 157 -2.99 16.67 4.78
N LYS A 158 -2.09 16.44 3.82
CA LYS A 158 -2.28 15.50 2.73
C LYS A 158 -2.42 14.05 3.23
N PHE A 159 -1.54 13.62 4.14
CA PHE A 159 -1.60 12.28 4.74
C PHE A 159 -2.87 12.11 5.58
N LYS A 160 -3.20 13.07 6.43
CA LYS A 160 -4.43 13.04 7.24
C LYS A 160 -5.68 13.04 6.37
N THR A 161 -5.71 13.84 5.32
CA THR A 161 -6.84 13.90 4.38
C THR A 161 -7.04 12.54 3.70
N ALA A 162 -6.00 11.95 3.11
CA ALA A 162 -6.11 10.66 2.45
C ALA A 162 -6.45 9.52 3.42
N TYR A 163 -5.85 9.51 4.62
CA TYR A 163 -6.07 8.48 5.62
C TYR A 163 -7.46 8.56 6.28
N SER A 164 -8.05 9.76 6.37
CA SER A 164 -9.39 9.95 6.95
C SER A 164 -10.51 9.97 5.91
N LEU A 165 -10.19 10.14 4.62
CA LEU A 165 -11.17 10.20 3.54
C LEU A 165 -12.10 8.98 3.57
N THR A 166 -13.39 9.26 3.70
CA THR A 166 -14.46 8.27 3.64
C THR A 166 -15.76 8.95 3.25
N TYR A 167 -16.54 8.27 2.42
CA TYR A 167 -17.92 8.65 2.10
C TYR A 167 -18.92 7.80 2.89
N PHE A 168 -18.44 6.94 3.80
CA PHE A 168 -19.22 5.94 4.51
C PHE A 168 -20.02 5.00 3.57
N THR A 169 -19.43 4.69 2.41
CA THR A 169 -19.97 3.77 1.40
C THR A 169 -18.96 2.69 1.05
N CYS A 170 -19.46 1.53 0.63
CA CYS A 170 -18.67 0.46 0.04
C CYS A 170 -19.52 -0.24 -1.03
N GLY A 171 -19.21 -0.03 -2.31
CA GLY A 171 -19.98 -0.58 -3.43
C GLY A 171 -21.41 -0.05 -3.47
N HIS A 172 -22.39 -0.90 -3.14
CA HIS A 172 -23.80 -0.52 -3.04
C HIS A 172 -24.26 -0.30 -1.59
N GLU A 173 -23.44 -0.67 -0.60
CA GLU A 173 -23.75 -0.49 0.80
C GLU A 173 -23.44 0.95 1.24
N THR A 174 -24.31 1.50 2.07
CA THR A 174 -24.21 2.87 2.60
C THR A 174 -24.20 2.84 4.13
N HIS A 175 -23.76 3.95 4.75
CA HIS A 175 -23.61 4.06 6.21
C HIS A 175 -22.66 3.03 6.81
N ILE A 176 -21.59 2.68 6.08
CA ILE A 176 -20.59 1.70 6.51
C ILE A 176 -19.33 2.41 6.96
N ASP A 177 -18.81 2.04 8.13
CA ASP A 177 -17.45 2.41 8.51
C ASP A 177 -16.44 1.58 7.72
N THR A 178 -15.73 2.25 6.82
CA THR A 178 -14.69 1.65 5.97
C THR A 178 -13.29 1.75 6.58
N PHE A 179 -13.15 2.34 7.77
CA PHE A 179 -11.85 2.52 8.43
C PHE A 179 -11.05 1.22 8.56
N PRO A 180 -11.63 0.06 8.95
CA PRO A 180 -10.87 -1.18 9.01
C PRO A 180 -10.20 -1.55 7.68
N PHE A 181 -10.93 -1.45 6.57
CA PHE A 181 -10.38 -1.71 5.23
C PHE A 181 -9.31 -0.70 4.84
N ARG A 182 -9.56 0.60 5.00
CA ARG A 182 -8.61 1.66 4.63
C ARG A 182 -7.31 1.56 5.43
N ARG A 183 -7.41 1.34 6.75
CA ARG A 183 -6.27 1.07 7.63
C ARG A 183 -5.56 -0.22 7.24
N GLY A 184 -6.29 -1.26 6.86
CA GLY A 184 -5.73 -2.52 6.36
C GLY A 184 -4.89 -2.35 5.08
N VAL A 185 -5.37 -1.54 4.12
CA VAL A 185 -4.61 -1.19 2.90
C VAL A 185 -3.35 -0.41 3.27
N TRP A 186 -3.46 0.63 4.09
CA TRP A 186 -2.34 1.46 4.52
C TRP A 186 -1.24 0.64 5.22
N ASN A 187 -1.65 -0.20 6.19
CA ASN A 187 -0.72 -1.01 6.97
C ASN A 187 -0.10 -2.16 6.15
N TYR A 188 -0.83 -2.68 5.16
CA TYR A 188 -0.26 -3.62 4.19
C TYR A 188 0.86 -2.97 3.37
N LEU A 189 0.63 -1.76 2.85
CA LEU A 189 1.62 -1.02 2.08
C LEU A 189 2.85 -0.67 2.94
N HIS A 190 2.64 -0.16 4.15
CA HIS A 190 3.73 0.09 5.11
C HIS A 190 4.53 -1.19 5.44
N CYS A 191 3.86 -2.35 5.55
CA CYS A 191 4.53 -3.63 5.73
C CYS A 191 5.44 -4.01 4.56
N LEU A 192 5.09 -3.65 3.32
CA LEU A 192 5.98 -3.84 2.16
C LEU A 192 7.28 -3.05 2.36
N TYR A 193 7.20 -1.85 2.93
CA TYR A 193 8.35 -1.01 3.23
C TYR A 193 8.99 -1.29 4.60
N GLY A 194 8.65 -2.42 5.24
CA GLY A 194 9.25 -2.84 6.50
C GLY A 194 8.85 -1.98 7.72
N ILE A 195 7.73 -1.25 7.64
CA ILE A 195 7.21 -0.42 8.73
C ILE A 195 6.11 -1.18 9.47
N ARG A 196 6.28 -1.32 10.79
CA ARG A 196 5.35 -2.00 11.69
C ARG A 196 4.66 -1.01 12.63
N HIS A 197 3.33 -1.02 12.62
CA HIS A 197 2.49 -0.28 13.57
C HIS A 197 2.18 -1.16 14.77
N ASP A 198 2.60 -0.72 15.96
CA ASP A 198 2.56 -1.58 17.15
C ASP A 198 1.15 -1.78 17.72
N ASP A 199 0.21 -0.90 17.38
CA ASP A 199 -1.19 -0.91 17.81
C ASP A 199 -2.13 -1.66 16.84
N TYR A 200 -1.57 -2.42 15.89
CA TYR A 200 -2.34 -3.07 14.83
C TYR A 200 -2.12 -4.58 14.74
N ASP A 201 -3.21 -5.36 14.74
CA ASP A 201 -3.15 -6.80 14.46
C ASP A 201 -3.11 -7.07 12.95
N TYR A 202 -1.93 -7.41 12.45
CA TYR A 202 -1.70 -7.70 11.02
C TYR A 202 -2.44 -8.95 10.52
N SER A 203 -3.03 -9.78 11.39
CA SER A 203 -3.91 -10.86 10.97
C SER A 203 -5.20 -10.33 10.31
N GLN A 204 -5.64 -9.11 10.65
CA GLN A 204 -6.82 -8.46 10.07
C GLN A 204 -6.67 -8.20 8.57
N ILE A 205 -5.44 -7.98 8.07
CA ILE A 205 -5.18 -7.79 6.64
C ILE A 205 -5.56 -9.03 5.81
N ASN A 206 -5.48 -10.24 6.37
CA ASN A 206 -5.95 -11.46 5.70
C ASN A 206 -7.48 -11.59 5.70
N GLN A 207 -8.17 -10.89 6.60
CA GLN A 207 -9.63 -10.86 6.65
C GLN A 207 -10.20 -9.82 5.70
N LEU A 208 -9.47 -8.75 5.42
CA LEU A 208 -9.93 -7.59 4.65
C LEU A 208 -9.44 -7.57 3.20
N LEU A 209 -8.23 -8.09 2.93
CA LEU A 209 -7.62 -8.04 1.60
C LEU A 209 -7.47 -9.45 1.03
N GLU A 210 -8.12 -9.70 -0.12
CA GLU A 210 -7.91 -10.92 -0.90
C GLU A 210 -6.49 -10.98 -1.49
N ARG A 211 -6.04 -12.18 -1.85
CA ARG A 211 -4.69 -12.41 -2.38
C ARG A 211 -4.39 -11.60 -3.63
N ASN A 212 -5.33 -11.53 -4.58
CA ASN A 212 -5.11 -10.81 -5.84
C ASN A 212 -5.08 -9.29 -5.63
N LEU A 213 -5.85 -8.77 -4.68
CA LEU A 213 -5.74 -7.37 -4.25
C LEU A 213 -4.38 -7.08 -3.60
N LYS A 214 -3.87 -7.98 -2.75
CA LYS A 214 -2.50 -7.85 -2.19
C LYS A 214 -1.43 -7.85 -3.26
N LEU A 215 -1.54 -8.78 -4.22
CA LEU A 215 -0.63 -8.84 -5.35
C LEU A 215 -0.66 -7.55 -6.16
N PHE A 216 -1.85 -7.00 -6.44
CA PHE A 216 -2.00 -5.71 -7.10
C PHE A 216 -1.36 -4.57 -6.29
N LEU A 217 -1.71 -4.43 -5.01
CA LEU A 217 -1.15 -3.40 -4.13
C LEU A 217 0.39 -3.48 -4.06
N LYS A 218 0.95 -4.70 -3.98
CA LYS A 218 2.40 -4.92 -4.03
C LYS A 218 2.98 -4.51 -5.38
N THR A 219 2.34 -4.91 -6.48
CA THR A 219 2.84 -4.61 -7.83
C THR A 219 2.80 -3.11 -8.08
N VAL A 220 1.67 -2.43 -7.82
CA VAL A 220 1.56 -1.00 -8.05
C VAL A 220 2.48 -0.17 -7.16
N ALA A 221 2.73 -0.59 -5.93
CA ALA A 221 3.58 0.15 -5.00
C ALA A 221 5.07 -0.11 -5.22
N CYS A 222 5.48 -1.32 -5.59
CA CYS A 222 6.88 -1.73 -5.62
C CYS A 222 7.44 -1.97 -7.04
N TYR A 223 6.58 -2.32 -7.99
CA TYR A 223 6.93 -2.70 -9.36
C TYR A 223 5.90 -2.15 -10.37
N PRO A 224 5.56 -0.85 -10.33
CA PRO A 224 4.48 -0.30 -11.15
C PRO A 224 4.67 -0.56 -12.64
N GLU A 225 5.92 -0.58 -13.12
CA GLU A 225 6.29 -0.90 -14.50
C GLU A 225 5.74 -2.25 -14.99
N LYS A 226 5.54 -3.22 -14.09
CA LYS A 226 5.01 -4.55 -14.43
C LYS A 226 3.52 -4.57 -14.72
N LEU A 227 2.76 -3.56 -14.27
CA LEU A 227 1.33 -3.47 -14.56
C LEU A 227 1.07 -3.18 -16.04
N SER A 228 1.93 -2.38 -16.68
CA SER A 228 1.75 -1.95 -18.07
C SER A 228 1.94 -3.06 -19.10
N CYS A 229 2.55 -4.20 -18.74
CA CYS A 229 2.80 -5.30 -19.67
C CYS A 229 2.06 -6.59 -19.30
N THR A 230 1.15 -6.53 -18.33
CA THR A 230 0.37 -7.69 -17.93
C THR A 230 -0.98 -7.67 -18.65
N GLU A 231 -1.26 -8.71 -19.43
CA GLU A 231 -2.58 -8.91 -20.03
C GLU A 231 -3.66 -8.96 -18.92
N PRO A 232 -4.77 -8.23 -19.08
CA PRO A 232 -5.75 -8.09 -18.03
C PRO A 232 -6.55 -9.38 -17.80
N ASN A 233 -6.16 -10.17 -16.80
CA ASN A 233 -6.72 -11.53 -16.61
C ASN A 233 -7.76 -11.66 -15.48
N LEU A 234 -7.76 -10.76 -14.48
CA LEU A 234 -8.69 -10.84 -13.36
C LEU A 234 -9.20 -9.46 -12.93
N SER A 235 -10.53 -9.33 -12.80
CA SER A 235 -11.17 -8.14 -12.21
C SER A 235 -10.98 -8.15 -10.69
N LEU A 236 -10.38 -7.09 -10.15
CA LEU A 236 -10.19 -6.89 -8.72
C LEU A 236 -11.33 -6.07 -8.11
N MET A 237 -11.47 -6.17 -6.78
CA MET A 237 -12.41 -5.34 -6.01
C MET A 237 -13.85 -5.51 -6.53
N LYS A 238 -14.31 -6.76 -6.60
CA LYS A 238 -15.65 -7.10 -7.07
C LYS A 238 -16.71 -6.33 -6.27
N GLY A 239 -17.54 -5.57 -6.96
CA GLY A 239 -18.61 -4.75 -6.37
C GLY A 239 -18.20 -3.32 -6.01
N PHE A 240 -16.92 -2.96 -6.09
CA PHE A 240 -16.47 -1.59 -5.84
C PHE A 240 -16.85 -0.67 -7.02
N GLN A 241 -17.23 0.55 -6.69
CA GLN A 241 -17.41 1.64 -7.63
C GLN A 241 -16.06 2.11 -8.19
N GLN A 242 -16.12 2.77 -9.35
CA GLN A 242 -14.92 3.31 -9.99
C GLN A 242 -14.21 4.37 -9.14
N SER A 243 -14.98 5.21 -8.43
CA SER A 243 -14.47 6.19 -7.48
C SER A 243 -13.73 5.53 -6.30
N GLU A 244 -14.24 4.41 -5.79
CA GLU A 244 -13.63 3.68 -4.68
C GLU A 244 -12.31 3.01 -5.09
N LYS A 245 -12.23 2.55 -6.34
CA LYS A 245 -10.98 2.02 -6.92
C LYS A 245 -9.91 3.12 -7.02
N VAL A 246 -10.29 4.33 -7.43
CA VAL A 246 -9.38 5.50 -7.41
C VAL A 246 -9.02 5.88 -5.97
N HIS A 247 -9.96 5.78 -5.04
CA HIS A 247 -9.68 6.02 -3.62
C HIS A 247 -8.62 5.06 -3.07
N VAL A 248 -8.66 3.77 -3.43
CA VAL A 248 -7.57 2.83 -3.09
C VAL A 248 -6.23 3.29 -3.68
N MET A 249 -6.22 3.84 -4.89
CA MET A 249 -5.01 4.41 -5.49
C MET A 249 -4.48 5.65 -4.77
N ILE A 250 -5.35 6.48 -4.18
CA ILE A 250 -4.94 7.58 -3.29
C ILE A 250 -4.24 7.03 -2.05
N LEU A 251 -4.78 5.96 -1.43
CA LEU A 251 -4.11 5.30 -0.29
C LEU A 251 -2.74 4.74 -0.68
N VAL A 252 -2.61 4.13 -1.86
CA VAL A 252 -1.32 3.66 -2.41
C VAL A 252 -0.32 4.80 -2.55
N LEU A 253 -0.75 5.90 -3.17
CA LEU A 253 0.07 7.11 -3.39
C LEU A 253 0.62 7.64 -2.06
N GLU A 254 -0.26 7.89 -1.10
CA GLU A 254 0.13 8.54 0.15
C GLU A 254 0.91 7.62 1.09
N ALA A 255 0.51 6.35 1.22
CA ALA A 255 1.24 5.40 2.08
C ALA A 255 2.65 5.12 1.55
N ARG A 256 2.83 5.03 0.22
CA ARG A 256 4.16 4.90 -0.40
C ARG A 256 5.01 6.14 -0.13
N LEU A 257 4.46 7.33 -0.34
CA LEU A 257 5.16 8.59 -0.09
C LEU A 257 5.59 8.71 1.37
N GLN A 258 4.69 8.46 2.31
CA GLN A 258 4.98 8.53 3.74
C GLN A 258 6.07 7.53 4.13
N ALA A 259 6.01 6.29 3.63
CA ALA A 259 7.03 5.28 3.92
C ALA A 259 8.43 5.66 3.40
N GLU A 260 8.53 6.16 2.16
CA GLU A 260 9.80 6.63 1.59
C GLU A 260 10.38 7.81 2.40
N LEU A 261 9.53 8.76 2.79
CA LEU A 261 9.94 9.90 3.60
C LEU A 261 10.41 9.49 5.00
N LEU A 262 9.72 8.57 5.67
CA LEU A 262 10.11 8.09 7.00
C LEU A 262 11.49 7.45 6.99
N HIS A 263 11.82 6.63 5.99
CA HIS A 263 13.16 6.05 5.86
C HIS A 263 14.22 7.13 5.60
N ALA A 264 13.95 8.10 4.73
CA ALA A 264 14.87 9.18 4.43
C ALA A 264 15.11 10.10 5.65
N LEU A 265 14.04 10.49 6.34
CA LEU A 265 14.10 11.33 7.53
C LEU A 265 14.80 10.62 8.68
N ARG A 266 14.55 9.33 8.89
CA ARG A 266 15.30 8.52 9.87
C ARG A 266 16.80 8.55 9.61
N SER A 267 17.20 8.35 8.34
CA SER A 267 18.61 8.43 7.97
C SER A 267 19.20 9.82 8.20
N LEU A 268 18.46 10.88 7.89
CA LEU A 268 18.88 12.25 8.16
C LEU A 268 19.06 12.53 9.66
N GLY A 269 18.11 12.11 10.50
CA GLY A 269 18.24 12.31 11.94
C GLY A 269 19.42 11.56 12.54
N HIS A 270 19.77 10.37 12.03
CA HIS A 270 21.02 9.69 12.39
C HIS A 270 22.30 10.41 11.91
N CYS A 271 22.21 11.30 10.92
CA CYS A 271 23.36 12.10 10.48
C CYS A 271 23.53 13.41 11.27
N PHE A 272 22.43 13.94 11.83
CA PHE A 272 22.46 15.18 12.61
C PHE A 272 22.74 14.96 14.12
N MET A 273 22.58 13.73 14.62
CA MET A 273 22.91 13.32 16.00
C MET A 273 24.20 12.50 16.04
#